data_AF-A0A925K488-F1
#
_entry.id   AF-A0A925K488-F1
#
_cell.length_a   1.000
_cell.length_b   1.000
_cell.length_c   1.000
_cell.angle_alpha   90.00
_cell.angle_beta   90.00
_cell.angle_gamma   90.00
#
_symmetry.space_group_name_H-M   'P 1'
#
loop_
_entity.id
_entity.type
_entity.pdbx_description
1 polymer ?
#
loop_
_entity_poly.entity_id
_entity_poly.type
_entity_poly.pdbx_seq_one_letter_code
_entity_poly.pdbx_strand_id
1 'polypeptide(L)'
;MFLKQLYHYNKFWLAAFLLFILAFIYINFKWGYTASPVYQYGMFSGKYPVKDTQKIYQVYLNGEFVNPASLNFADRDMLFTILTRYKHQKITNKNIFETNLIFYNKLGLGQHMNPGTFQNKLTGKDFLTWFSHDLFYRLDLGDHRYLEINYQLFQWQQGNMIAVSESKPDTAFAIIP
;
A
#
# COMPACT_ATOMS: atom_id res chain seq x y z
N MET A 1 32.63 -10.77 -1.40
CA MET A 1 33.30 -10.54 -2.70
C MET A 1 33.23 -9.08 -3.14
N PHE A 2 32.06 -8.44 -3.12
CA PHE A 2 31.86 -7.04 -3.54
C PHE A 2 32.79 -6.01 -2.86
N LEU A 3 32.87 -6.00 -1.52
CA LEU A 3 33.72 -5.03 -0.78
C LEU A 3 35.21 -5.13 -1.15
N LYS A 4 35.71 -6.35 -1.41
CA LYS A 4 37.10 -6.58 -1.80
C LYS A 4 37.36 -6.05 -3.22
N GLN A 5 36.41 -6.25 -4.14
CA GLN A 5 36.48 -5.70 -5.49
C GLN A 5 36.37 -4.17 -5.48
N LEU A 6 35.46 -3.60 -4.68
CA LEU A 6 35.27 -2.16 -4.56
C LEU A 6 36.50 -1.47 -3.96
N TYR A 7 37.17 -2.11 -2.99
CA TYR A 7 38.44 -1.63 -2.44
C TYR A 7 39.56 -1.54 -3.49
N HIS A 8 39.64 -2.53 -4.38
CA HIS A 8 40.65 -2.56 -5.44
C HIS A 8 40.37 -1.54 -6.53
N TYR A 9 39.09 -1.30 -6.84
CA TYR A 9 38.70 -0.38 -7.90
C TYR A 9 38.76 1.07 -7.47
N ASN A 10 38.20 1.40 -6.29
CA ASN A 10 38.18 2.78 -5.79
C ASN A 10 37.93 2.83 -4.28
N LYS A 11 38.98 3.21 -3.54
CA LYS A 11 38.97 3.32 -2.08
C LYS A 11 37.99 4.39 -1.56
N PHE A 12 37.76 5.46 -2.34
CA PHE A 12 36.79 6.50 -1.97
C PHE A 12 35.36 5.95 -1.98
N TRP A 13 34.99 5.20 -3.03
CA TRP A 13 33.66 4.57 -3.10
C TRP A 13 33.44 3.51 -2.03
N LEU A 14 34.49 2.78 -1.64
CA LEU A 14 34.41 1.90 -0.48
C LEU A 14 34.12 2.69 0.81
N ALA A 15 34.85 3.77 1.06
CA ALA A 15 34.65 4.59 2.25
C ALA A 15 33.24 5.20 2.29
N ALA A 16 32.74 5.72 1.16
CA ALA A 16 31.38 6.23 1.04
C ALA A 16 30.32 5.13 1.29
N PHE A 17 30.53 3.92 0.78
CA PHE A 17 29.63 2.79 0.99
C PHE A 17 29.60 2.33 2.45
N LEU A 18 30.76 2.29 3.12
CA LEU A 18 30.85 1.97 4.55
C LEU A 18 30.19 3.05 5.41
N LEU A 19 30.41 4.33 5.09
CA LEU A 19 29.72 5.46 5.74
C LEU A 19 28.21 5.39 5.57
N PHE A 20 27.74 5.02 4.37
CA PHE A 20 26.32 4.81 4.11
C PHE A 20 25.74 3.70 4.99
N ILE A 21 26.40 2.55 5.11
CA ILE A 21 25.95 1.46 6.00
C ILE A 21 25.92 1.92 7.46
N LEU A 22 26.96 2.62 7.93
CA LEU A 22 27.03 3.12 9.30
C LEU A 22 25.93 4.14 9.61
N ALA A 23 25.67 5.06 8.69
CA ALA A 23 24.56 6.01 8.79
C ALA A 23 23.20 5.27 8.83
N PHE A 24 23.04 4.23 8.01
CA PHE A 24 21.84 3.42 7.97
C PHE A 24 21.60 2.68 9.29
N ILE A 25 22.65 2.06 9.86
CA ILE A 25 22.59 1.41 11.17
C ILE A 25 22.26 2.43 12.27
N TYR A 26 22.90 3.59 12.27
CA TYR A 26 22.64 4.65 13.24
C TYR A 26 21.19 5.13 13.21
N ILE A 27 20.63 5.35 12.02
CA ILE A 27 19.23 5.75 11.83
C ILE A 27 18.30 4.65 12.36
N ASN A 28 18.52 3.37 12.00
CA ASN A 28 17.67 2.27 12.46
C ASN A 28 17.71 2.10 14.00
N PHE A 29 18.89 2.19 14.62
CA PHE A 29 19.02 2.03 16.08
C PHE A 29 18.48 3.21 16.86
N LYS A 30 18.77 4.45 16.43
CA LYS A 30 18.46 5.64 17.22
C LYS A 30 17.06 6.18 16.98
N TRP A 31 16.51 5.99 15.78
CA TRP A 31 15.20 6.54 15.44
C TRP A 31 14.07 5.53 15.62
N GLY A 32 14.34 4.24 15.87
CA GLY A 32 13.30 3.21 16.07
C GLY A 32 12.42 2.95 14.85
N TYR A 33 12.50 3.82 13.84
CA TYR A 33 12.02 3.58 12.50
C TYR A 33 13.01 2.61 11.85
N THR A 34 12.55 1.40 11.56
CA THR A 34 13.03 0.66 10.38
C THR A 34 13.19 1.67 9.24
N ALA A 35 14.15 1.47 8.34
CA ALA A 35 14.43 2.36 7.21
C ALA A 35 13.26 2.59 6.21
N SER A 36 12.02 2.42 6.65
CA SER A 36 10.77 2.95 6.16
C SER A 36 10.95 4.21 5.31
N PRO A 37 11.61 5.33 5.70
CA PRO A 37 11.70 6.47 4.78
C PRO A 37 12.44 6.14 3.46
N VAL A 38 13.50 5.33 3.49
CA VAL A 38 14.27 4.91 2.30
C VAL A 38 13.50 3.85 1.51
N TYR A 39 12.89 2.88 2.20
CA TYR A 39 12.04 1.87 1.56
C TYR A 39 10.80 2.50 0.94
N GLN A 40 10.12 3.39 1.66
CA GLN A 40 8.95 4.13 1.21
C GLN A 40 9.30 5.08 0.07
N TYR A 41 10.44 5.78 0.09
CA TYR A 41 10.86 6.58 -1.06
C TYR A 41 11.08 5.68 -2.28
N GLY A 42 11.73 4.52 -2.13
CA GLY A 42 11.89 3.55 -3.23
C GLY A 42 10.55 2.95 -3.73
N MET A 43 9.62 2.65 -2.82
CA MET A 43 8.36 1.94 -3.10
C MET A 43 7.22 2.87 -3.54
N PHE A 44 7.26 4.15 -3.14
CA PHE A 44 6.23 5.17 -3.40
C PHE A 44 6.74 6.33 -4.28
N SER A 45 7.94 6.23 -4.89
CA SER A 45 8.50 7.24 -5.82
C SER A 45 7.85 7.31 -7.20
N GLY A 46 6.60 6.86 -7.33
CA GLY A 46 5.81 7.19 -8.51
C GLY A 46 5.83 8.70 -8.72
N LYS A 47 6.08 9.16 -9.94
CA LYS A 47 5.90 10.58 -10.24
C LYS A 47 4.42 10.88 -10.03
N TYR A 48 4.07 11.68 -9.02
CA TYR A 48 2.74 12.23 -8.83
C TYR A 48 2.72 13.62 -9.50
N PRO A 49 2.13 13.75 -10.70
CA PRO A 49 1.89 15.06 -11.28
C PRO A 49 0.97 15.85 -10.38
N VAL A 50 1.31 17.10 -10.10
CA VAL A 50 0.49 18.01 -9.28
C VAL A 50 -0.94 18.16 -9.81
N LYS A 51 -1.15 17.90 -11.10
CA LYS A 51 -2.48 17.98 -11.75
C LYS A 51 -3.29 16.69 -11.67
N ASP A 52 -2.72 15.59 -11.17
CA ASP A 52 -3.43 14.32 -11.15
C ASP A 52 -4.51 14.29 -10.07
N THR A 53 -5.69 13.83 -10.48
CA THR A 53 -6.80 13.58 -9.58
C THR A 53 -6.49 12.38 -8.70
N GLN A 54 -6.44 12.61 -7.40
CA GLN A 54 -6.23 11.58 -6.38
C GLN A 54 -7.58 11.09 -5.86
N LYS A 55 -7.76 9.77 -5.82
CA LYS A 55 -8.91 9.15 -5.17
C LYS A 55 -8.59 8.92 -3.69
N ILE A 56 -9.36 9.52 -2.80
CA ILE A 56 -9.23 9.35 -1.36
C ILE A 56 -10.43 8.57 -0.83
N TYR A 57 -10.15 7.55 -0.03
CA TYR A 57 -11.17 6.77 0.66
C TYR A 57 -11.52 7.40 2.00
N GLN A 58 -12.82 7.40 2.31
CA GLN A 58 -13.38 7.88 3.56
C GLN A 58 -14.13 6.73 4.22
N VAL A 59 -13.82 6.48 5.49
CA VAL A 59 -14.42 5.40 6.27
C VAL A 59 -15.39 6.03 7.26
N TYR A 60 -16.62 5.53 7.27
CA TYR A 60 -17.67 5.96 8.19
C TYR A 60 -18.14 4.79 9.04
N LEU A 61 -18.30 5.03 10.34
CA LEU A 61 -18.84 4.09 11.31
C LEU A 61 -20.11 4.65 11.92
N ASN A 62 -21.24 4.00 11.69
CA ASN A 62 -22.57 4.49 12.10
C ASN A 62 -22.85 5.94 11.63
N GLY A 63 -22.35 6.30 10.43
CA GLY A 63 -22.47 7.65 9.88
C GLY A 63 -21.41 8.65 10.38
N GLU A 64 -20.56 8.28 11.34
CA GLU A 64 -19.48 9.15 11.83
C GLU A 64 -18.19 8.90 11.04
N PHE A 65 -17.55 9.99 10.59
CA PHE A 65 -16.28 9.92 9.87
C PHE A 65 -15.14 9.47 10.79
N VAL A 66 -14.45 8.39 10.41
CA VAL A 66 -13.24 7.94 11.08
C VAL A 66 -12.10 8.87 10.71
N ASN A 67 -11.78 9.81 11.62
CA ASN A 67 -10.71 10.78 11.40
C ASN A 67 -9.33 10.07 11.34
N PRO A 68 -8.62 10.09 10.20
CA PRO A 68 -7.31 9.46 10.11
C PRO A 68 -6.27 10.07 11.06
N ALA A 69 -6.46 11.34 11.47
CA ALA A 69 -5.52 12.05 12.33
C ALA A 69 -5.58 11.63 13.80
N SER A 70 -6.67 10.99 14.25
CA SER A 70 -6.76 10.44 15.61
C SER A 70 -6.10 9.08 15.75
N LEU A 71 -5.67 8.47 14.64
CA LEU A 71 -5.03 7.16 14.61
C LEU A 71 -3.51 7.29 14.65
N ASN A 72 -2.83 6.30 15.23
CA ASN A 72 -1.39 6.24 15.11
C ASN A 72 -0.99 5.99 13.64
N PHE A 73 0.28 6.27 13.32
CA PHE A 73 0.77 6.19 11.95
C PHE A 73 0.58 4.80 11.31
N ALA A 74 0.82 3.73 12.07
CA ALA A 74 0.76 2.36 11.56
C ALA A 74 -0.67 1.95 11.22
N ASP A 75 -1.63 2.25 12.10
CA ASP A 75 -3.05 1.97 11.89
C ASP A 75 -3.61 2.80 10.74
N ARG A 76 -3.23 4.07 10.65
CA ARG A 76 -3.60 4.94 9.53
C ARG A 76 -3.10 4.40 8.20
N ASP A 77 -1.82 4.05 8.11
CA ASP A 77 -1.25 3.50 6.88
C ASP A 77 -1.97 2.19 6.50
N MET A 78 -2.15 1.29 7.47
CA MET A 78 -2.80 0.00 7.22
C MET A 78 -4.25 0.17 6.73
N LEU A 79 -5.09 0.90 7.47
CA LEU A 79 -6.52 1.02 7.20
C LEU A 79 -6.82 1.71 5.87
N PHE A 80 -6.08 2.76 5.53
CA PHE A 80 -6.37 3.54 4.32
C PHE A 80 -5.65 2.99 3.09
N THR A 81 -4.46 2.39 3.23
CA THR A 81 -3.77 1.79 2.07
C THR A 81 -4.39 0.46 1.66
N ILE A 82 -4.96 -0.32 2.59
CA ILE A 82 -5.50 -1.64 2.26
C ILE A 82 -6.72 -1.56 1.33
N LEU A 83 -7.55 -0.51 1.44
CA LEU A 83 -8.67 -0.24 0.52
C LEU A 83 -8.18 -0.11 -0.93
N THR A 84 -7.13 0.69 -1.13
CA THR A 84 -6.51 0.88 -2.44
C THR A 84 -5.86 -0.43 -2.92
N ARG A 85 -5.14 -1.15 -2.04
CA ARG A 85 -4.52 -2.44 -2.36
C ARG A 85 -5.56 -3.48 -2.80
N TYR A 86 -6.70 -3.55 -2.15
CA TYR A 86 -7.79 -4.45 -2.54
C TYR A 86 -8.28 -4.16 -3.96
N LYS A 87 -8.51 -2.89 -4.31
CA LYS A 87 -8.95 -2.50 -5.66
C LYS A 87 -7.91 -2.83 -6.73
N HIS A 88 -6.63 -2.69 -6.41
CA HIS A 88 -5.55 -3.04 -7.33
C HIS A 88 -5.26 -4.55 -7.36
N GLN A 89 -5.71 -5.32 -6.36
CA GLN A 89 -5.39 -6.75 -6.23
C GLN A 89 -5.68 -7.54 -7.51
N LYS A 90 -6.83 -7.32 -8.17
CA LYS A 90 -7.18 -8.02 -9.40
C LYS A 90 -6.18 -7.75 -10.53
N ILE A 91 -5.76 -6.49 -10.68
CA ILE A 91 -4.77 -6.07 -11.68
C ILE A 91 -3.40 -6.62 -11.32
N THR A 92 -3.00 -6.51 -10.05
CA THR A 92 -1.74 -7.06 -9.54
C THR A 92 -1.65 -8.58 -9.74
N ASN A 93 -2.70 -9.32 -9.40
CA ASN A 93 -2.81 -10.76 -9.64
C ASN A 93 -2.63 -11.11 -11.12
N LYS A 94 -3.28 -10.36 -12.01
CA LYS A 94 -3.13 -10.53 -13.47
C LYS A 94 -1.69 -10.26 -13.91
N ASN A 95 -1.11 -9.13 -13.50
CA ASN A 95 0.25 -8.74 -13.88
C ASN A 95 1.29 -9.76 -13.39
N ILE A 96 1.16 -10.24 -12.15
CA ILE A 96 2.02 -11.28 -11.59
C ILE A 96 1.91 -12.55 -12.42
N PHE A 97 0.68 -12.99 -12.73
CA PHE A 97 0.47 -14.19 -13.53
C PHE A 97 1.09 -14.06 -14.92
N GLU A 98 0.79 -12.99 -15.65
CA GLU A 98 1.30 -12.75 -17.01
C GLU A 98 2.83 -12.64 -17.05
N THR A 99 3.42 -11.95 -16.07
CA THR A 99 4.87 -11.82 -15.96
C THR A 99 5.54 -13.17 -15.73
N ASN A 100 5.03 -13.95 -14.77
CA ASN A 100 5.58 -15.26 -14.46
C ASN A 100 5.40 -16.24 -15.62
N LEU A 101 4.24 -16.23 -16.28
CA LEU A 101 3.95 -17.13 -17.40
C LEU A 101 5.02 -17.10 -18.49
N ILE A 102 5.58 -15.92 -18.79
CA ILE A 102 6.68 -15.78 -19.77
C ILE A 102 7.93 -16.57 -19.33
N PHE A 103 8.32 -16.47 -18.05
CA PHE A 103 9.47 -17.19 -17.51
C PHE A 103 9.21 -18.70 -17.46
N TYR A 104 8.05 -19.12 -16.96
CA TYR A 104 7.70 -20.54 -16.86
C TYR A 104 7.54 -21.19 -18.25
N ASN A 105 7.04 -20.47 -19.26
CA ASN A 105 7.01 -20.96 -20.64
C ASN A 105 8.43 -21.22 -21.18
N LYS A 106 9.39 -20.33 -20.91
CA LYS A 106 10.80 -20.53 -21.32
C LYS A 106 11.45 -21.74 -20.65
N LEU A 107 10.95 -22.15 -19.48
CA LEU A 107 11.42 -23.34 -18.75
C LEU A 107 10.62 -24.61 -19.09
N GLY A 108 9.64 -24.54 -20.01
CA GLY A 108 8.76 -25.69 -20.33
C GLY A 108 7.74 -26.02 -19.23
N LEU A 109 7.58 -25.15 -18.24
CA LEU A 109 6.72 -25.35 -17.06
C LEU A 109 5.38 -24.59 -17.15
N GLY A 110 5.15 -23.79 -18.19
CA GLY A 110 3.97 -22.93 -18.30
C GLY A 110 2.63 -23.67 -18.29
N GLN A 111 2.60 -24.91 -18.76
CA GLN A 111 1.41 -25.79 -18.70
C GLN A 111 0.95 -26.11 -17.26
N HIS A 112 1.82 -25.95 -16.27
CA HIS A 112 1.50 -26.14 -14.86
C HIS A 112 1.04 -24.84 -14.18
N MET A 113 1.06 -23.69 -14.88
CA MET A 113 0.55 -22.45 -14.34
C MET A 113 -0.97 -22.36 -14.52
N ASN A 114 -1.71 -22.41 -13.40
CA ASN A 114 -3.15 -22.25 -13.39
C ASN A 114 -3.55 -20.87 -12.84
N PRO A 115 -4.25 -20.02 -13.59
CA PRO A 115 -4.75 -18.73 -13.09
C PRO A 115 -5.53 -18.86 -11.77
N GLY A 116 -6.27 -19.95 -11.58
CA GLY A 116 -7.07 -20.20 -10.39
C GLY A 116 -6.28 -20.49 -9.11
N THR A 117 -4.99 -20.81 -9.19
CA THR A 117 -4.10 -21.03 -8.03
C THR A 117 -3.11 -19.88 -7.82
N PHE A 118 -2.86 -19.08 -8.85
CA PHE A 118 -1.93 -17.93 -8.81
C PHE A 118 -2.63 -16.60 -8.53
N GLN A 119 -3.95 -16.60 -8.33
CA GLN A 119 -4.72 -15.39 -8.04
C GLN A 119 -5.45 -15.55 -6.70
N ASN A 120 -5.36 -14.52 -5.87
CA ASN A 120 -6.23 -14.40 -4.71
C ASN A 120 -7.69 -14.22 -5.15
N LYS A 121 -8.59 -14.99 -4.56
CA LYS A 121 -10.04 -14.98 -4.86
C LYS A 121 -10.86 -14.22 -3.81
N LEU A 122 -10.32 -13.14 -3.25
CA LEU A 122 -11.03 -12.36 -2.24
C LEU A 122 -12.24 -11.66 -2.88
N THR A 123 -13.43 -11.97 -2.37
CA THR A 123 -14.64 -11.23 -2.75
C THR A 123 -14.73 -9.92 -1.96
N GLY A 124 -15.58 -8.99 -2.40
CA GLY A 124 -15.82 -7.75 -1.67
C GLY A 124 -16.37 -8.02 -0.26
N LYS A 125 -17.20 -9.07 -0.12
CA LYS A 125 -17.76 -9.50 1.16
C LYS A 125 -16.68 -10.04 2.11
N ASP A 126 -15.77 -10.87 1.61
CA ASP A 126 -14.66 -11.40 2.43
C ASP A 126 -13.78 -10.27 2.93
N PHE A 127 -13.45 -9.34 2.03
CA PHE A 127 -12.66 -8.17 2.35
C PHE A 127 -13.35 -7.29 3.39
N LEU A 128 -14.63 -6.97 3.20
CA LEU A 128 -15.39 -6.12 4.12
C LEU A 128 -15.53 -6.75 5.51
N THR A 129 -15.79 -8.06 5.57
CA THR A 129 -15.89 -8.79 6.84
C THR A 129 -14.58 -8.72 7.62
N TRP A 130 -13.46 -8.94 6.94
CA TRP A 130 -12.14 -8.83 7.56
C TRP A 130 -11.83 -7.38 7.95
N PHE A 131 -12.11 -6.43 7.07
CA PHE A 131 -11.78 -5.02 7.28
C PHE A 131 -12.60 -4.40 8.42
N SER A 132 -13.90 -4.73 8.53
CA SER A 132 -14.72 -4.27 9.65
C SER A 132 -14.19 -4.81 10.97
N HIS A 133 -13.84 -6.10 11.02
CA HIS A 133 -13.28 -6.72 12.23
C HIS A 133 -11.93 -6.09 12.63
N ASP A 134 -10.99 -5.92 11.70
CA ASP A 134 -9.69 -5.30 11.98
C ASP A 134 -9.83 -3.83 12.40
N LEU A 135 -10.75 -3.09 11.77
CA LEU A 135 -11.08 -1.71 12.14
C LEU A 135 -11.66 -1.62 13.55
N PHE A 136 -12.62 -2.47 13.90
CA PHE A 136 -13.25 -2.47 15.23
C PHE A 136 -12.25 -2.84 16.32
N TYR A 137 -11.40 -3.83 16.06
CA TYR A 137 -10.33 -4.22 16.98
C TYR A 137 -9.35 -3.07 17.24
N ARG A 138 -8.91 -2.36 16.20
CA ARG A 138 -7.94 -1.24 16.34
C ARG A 138 -8.54 -0.01 17.02
N LEU A 139 -9.83 0.22 16.83
CA LEU A 139 -10.53 1.36 17.40
C LEU A 139 -11.14 1.08 18.78
N ASP A 140 -10.95 -0.12 19.33
CA ASP A 140 -11.57 -0.59 20.58
C ASP A 140 -13.10 -0.43 20.56
N LEU A 141 -13.71 -0.79 19.43
CA LEU A 141 -15.15 -0.71 19.20
C LEU A 141 -15.75 -2.11 19.18
N GLY A 142 -16.99 -2.27 19.70
CA GLY A 142 -17.72 -3.53 19.62
C GLY A 142 -18.19 -3.91 18.20
N ASP A 143 -18.43 -5.20 17.97
CA ASP A 143 -18.68 -5.85 16.66
C ASP A 143 -20.02 -5.54 15.96
N HIS A 144 -20.72 -4.46 16.33
CA HIS A 144 -22.07 -4.14 15.83
C HIS A 144 -22.19 -2.74 15.26
N ARG A 145 -21.22 -2.31 14.44
CA ARG A 145 -21.28 -1.01 13.75
C ARG A 145 -21.50 -1.17 12.26
N TYR A 146 -22.31 -0.28 11.69
CA TYR A 146 -22.49 -0.14 10.26
C TYR A 146 -21.25 0.55 9.67
N LEU A 147 -20.61 -0.13 8.72
CA LEU A 147 -19.44 0.37 8.01
C LEU A 147 -19.86 0.87 6.63
N GLU A 148 -19.49 2.11 6.32
CA GLU A 148 -19.65 2.71 5.00
C GLU A 148 -18.30 3.19 4.49
N ILE A 149 -17.96 2.83 3.25
CA ILE A 149 -16.72 3.26 2.59
C ILE A 149 -17.10 4.09 1.38
N ASN A 150 -16.81 5.38 1.50
CA ASN A 150 -17.00 6.34 0.43
C ASN A 150 -15.65 6.68 -0.22
N TYR A 151 -15.71 7.27 -1.39
CA TYR A 151 -14.56 7.88 -2.02
C TYR A 151 -14.90 9.29 -2.49
N GLN A 152 -13.86 10.11 -2.53
CA GLN A 152 -13.93 11.45 -3.06
C GLN A 152 -12.66 11.73 -3.86
N LEU A 153 -12.82 12.46 -4.95
CA LEU A 153 -11.73 12.86 -5.81
C LEU A 153 -11.19 14.21 -5.35
N PHE A 154 -9.86 14.30 -5.28
CA PHE A 154 -9.14 15.50 -4.89
C PHE A 154 -8.10 15.85 -5.92
N GLN A 155 -7.79 17.13 -6.05
CA GLN A 155 -6.70 17.63 -6.87
C GLN A 155 -5.85 18.59 -6.07
N TRP A 156 -4.54 18.58 -6.29
CA TRP A 156 -3.64 19.54 -5.67
C TRP A 156 -3.76 20.89 -6.38
N GLN A 157 -4.23 21.91 -5.66
CA GLN A 157 -4.39 23.26 -6.17
C GLN A 157 -3.89 24.26 -5.12
N GLN A 158 -2.99 25.16 -5.54
CA GLN A 158 -2.49 26.27 -4.71
C GLN A 158 -1.92 25.83 -3.34
N GLY A 159 -1.25 24.68 -3.29
CA GLY A 159 -0.64 24.17 -2.06
C GLY A 159 -1.56 23.35 -1.16
N ASN A 160 -2.80 23.10 -1.58
CA ASN A 160 -3.79 22.33 -0.82
C ASN A 160 -4.44 21.25 -1.67
N MET A 161 -4.92 20.18 -1.04
CA MET A 161 -5.79 19.19 -1.68
C MET A 161 -7.23 19.71 -1.64
N ILE A 162 -7.81 19.96 -2.82
CA ILE A 162 -9.19 20.45 -2.96
C ILE A 162 -10.05 19.34 -3.53
N ALA A 163 -11.22 19.12 -2.93
CA ALA A 163 -12.20 18.18 -3.46
C ALA A 163 -12.73 18.67 -4.81
N VAL A 164 -12.71 17.79 -5.81
CA VAL A 164 -13.23 18.04 -7.16
C VAL A 164 -14.45 17.18 -7.49
N SER A 165 -14.87 16.33 -6.54
CA SER A 165 -16.13 15.58 -6.61
C SER A 165 -16.85 15.60 -5.27
N GLU A 166 -18.14 15.27 -5.29
CA GLU A 166 -18.87 14.86 -4.09
C GLU A 166 -18.34 13.52 -3.59
N SER A 167 -18.51 13.27 -2.29
CA SER A 167 -18.25 11.97 -1.68
C SER A 167 -19.36 10.99 -2.09
N LYS A 168 -18.99 9.79 -2.52
CA LYS A 168 -19.93 8.76 -3.00
C LYS A 168 -19.55 7.38 -2.48
N PRO A 169 -20.53 6.50 -2.21
CA PRO A 169 -20.26 5.09 -1.89
C PRO A 169 -19.45 4.41 -2.98
N ASP A 170 -18.40 3.66 -2.61
CA ASP A 170 -17.70 2.79 -3.56
C ASP A 170 -18.44 1.45 -3.62
N THR A 171 -19.06 1.16 -4.77
CA THR A 171 -19.86 -0.05 -4.97
C THR A 171 -19.07 -1.35 -4.82
N ALA A 172 -17.73 -1.31 -4.90
CA ALA A 172 -16.90 -2.48 -4.60
C ALA A 172 -16.87 -2.84 -3.12
N PHE A 173 -17.29 -1.91 -2.26
CA PHE A 173 -17.35 -2.03 -0.80
C PHE A 173 -18.79 -1.91 -0.27
N ALA A 174 -19.79 -1.85 -1.16
CA ALA A 174 -21.18 -1.87 -0.74
C ALA A 174 -21.51 -3.27 -0.22
N ILE A 175 -21.96 -3.34 1.04
CA ILE A 175 -22.65 -4.51 1.56
C ILE A 175 -23.93 -4.64 0.72
N ILE A 176 -23.98 -5.64 -0.16
CA ILE A 176 -25.26 -6.08 -0.73
C ILE A 176 -26.08 -6.55 0.48
N PRO A 177 -27.27 -5.96 0.72
CA PRO A 177 -28.08 -6.24 1.90
C PRO A 177 -28.39 -7.73 2.05
#